data_AF-A0A836XDX6-F1
#
_entry.id   AF-A0A836XDX6-F1
#
_cell.length_a   1.000
_cell.length_b   1.000
_cell.length_c   1.000
_cell.angle_alpha   90.00
_cell.angle_beta   90.00
_cell.angle_gamma   90.00
#
_symmetry.space_group_name_H-M   'P 1'
#
loop_
_entity.id
_entity.type
_entity.pdbx_description
1 polymer ?
#
loop_
_entity_poly.entity_id
_entity_poly.type
_entity_poly.pdbx_seq_one_letter_code
_entity_poly.pdbx_strand_id
1 'polypeptide(L)'
;AWSERVLREADVDVAMFAINFADHHTYGFDQGVLAAAVAQNTGIAAMKVFGGAVAMKYETTEEEKSRPSALRDLDADFDHEQALRWSLSLEGVSLAVLGMYSQEELAQNIEWVQRLQPLSVAEEKVLREKGQTFATRLGAHYGDV
;
A
#
# COMPACT_ATOMS: atom_id res chain seq x y z
N ALA A 1 -4.76 -9.56 -15.75
CA ALA A 1 -3.59 -10.29 -15.18
C ALA A 1 -4.04 -11.63 -14.59
N TRP A 2 -3.13 -12.56 -14.23
CA TRP A 2 -3.50 -13.85 -13.60
C TRP A 2 -4.30 -13.64 -12.30
N SER A 3 -3.91 -12.67 -11.48
CA SER A 3 -4.60 -12.28 -10.25
C SER A 3 -6.07 -11.93 -10.48
N GLU A 4 -6.36 -11.13 -11.49
CA GLU A 4 -7.72 -10.75 -11.87
C GLU A 4 -8.56 -11.96 -12.31
N ARG A 5 -7.95 -12.90 -13.04
CA ARG A 5 -8.61 -14.14 -13.45
C ARG A 5 -8.99 -14.99 -12.25
N VAL A 6 -8.08 -15.16 -11.28
CA VAL A 6 -8.37 -15.88 -10.03
C VAL A 6 -9.55 -15.25 -9.32
N LEU A 7 -9.56 -13.92 -9.15
CA LEU A 7 -10.68 -13.25 -8.51
C LEU A 7 -12.01 -13.45 -9.24
N ARG A 8 -12.00 -13.54 -10.58
CA ARG A 8 -13.23 -13.75 -11.37
C ARG A 8 -13.75 -15.19 -11.33
N GLU A 9 -12.87 -16.19 -11.21
CA GLU A 9 -13.19 -17.60 -11.39
C GLU A 9 -13.27 -18.41 -10.10
N ALA A 10 -12.52 -18.01 -9.07
CA ALA A 10 -12.44 -18.72 -7.80
C ALA A 10 -13.36 -18.10 -6.74
N ASP A 11 -13.82 -18.93 -5.82
CA ASP A 11 -14.54 -18.51 -4.62
C ASP A 11 -13.53 -18.09 -3.55
N VAL A 12 -13.37 -16.79 -3.37
CA VAL A 12 -12.35 -16.19 -2.48
C VAL A 12 -13.01 -15.13 -1.60
N ASP A 13 -12.98 -15.33 -0.28
CA ASP A 13 -13.51 -14.36 0.68
C ASP A 13 -12.64 -13.09 0.74
N VAL A 14 -11.31 -13.27 0.80
CA VAL A 14 -10.35 -12.18 0.95
C VAL A 14 -9.07 -12.45 0.14
N ALA A 15 -8.59 -11.44 -0.55
CA ALA A 15 -7.28 -11.43 -1.19
C ALA A 15 -6.44 -10.24 -0.72
N MET A 16 -5.11 -10.37 -0.78
CA MET A 16 -4.18 -9.35 -0.30
C MET A 16 -3.20 -8.96 -1.41
N PHE A 17 -3.09 -7.67 -1.71
CA PHE A 17 -2.28 -7.13 -2.80
C PHE A 17 -1.41 -5.96 -2.35
N ALA A 18 -0.23 -5.80 -2.98
CA ALA A 18 0.60 -4.62 -2.80
C ALA A 18 -0.11 -3.41 -3.43
N ILE A 19 -0.69 -2.55 -2.58
CA ILE A 19 -1.48 -1.40 -3.00
C ILE A 19 -0.93 -0.17 -2.26
N ASN A 20 -0.27 0.69 -3.04
CA ASN A 20 0.15 2.03 -2.65
C ASN A 20 0.32 2.88 -3.93
N PHE A 21 0.45 4.20 -3.76
CA PHE A 21 0.46 5.13 -4.90
C PHE A 21 1.69 4.98 -5.83
N ALA A 22 2.78 4.38 -5.36
CA ALA A 22 3.93 4.04 -6.23
C ALA A 22 3.63 2.77 -7.02
N ASP A 23 3.14 1.72 -6.34
CA ASP A 23 2.83 0.43 -6.95
C ASP A 23 1.61 0.43 -7.86
N HIS A 24 0.81 1.49 -7.83
CA HIS A 24 -0.10 1.85 -8.91
C HIS A 24 0.58 1.84 -10.28
N HIS A 25 1.81 2.36 -10.35
CA HIS A 25 2.60 2.46 -11.58
C HIS A 25 3.51 1.24 -11.81
N THR A 26 3.78 0.44 -10.76
CA THR A 26 4.61 -0.77 -10.86
C THR A 26 3.80 -2.00 -11.23
N TYR A 27 2.75 -2.31 -10.45
CA TYR A 27 1.96 -3.55 -10.57
C TYR A 27 0.51 -3.30 -10.98
N GLY A 28 -0.05 -2.12 -10.63
CA GLY A 28 -1.40 -1.72 -11.04
C GLY A 28 -2.52 -2.59 -10.47
N PHE A 29 -2.33 -3.21 -9.30
CA PHE A 29 -3.38 -4.04 -8.66
C PHE A 29 -4.60 -3.22 -8.21
N ASP A 30 -4.48 -1.90 -8.08
CA ASP A 30 -5.61 -1.03 -7.81
C ASP A 30 -6.52 -0.79 -9.04
N GLN A 31 -6.15 -1.31 -10.21
CA GLN A 31 -6.90 -1.16 -11.46
C GLN A 31 -7.89 -2.34 -11.65
N GLY A 32 -7.60 -3.27 -12.56
CA GLY A 32 -8.53 -4.36 -12.90
C GLY A 32 -8.85 -5.32 -11.75
N VAL A 33 -7.93 -5.48 -10.79
CA VAL A 33 -8.09 -6.39 -9.65
C VAL A 33 -9.17 -5.91 -8.68
N LEU A 34 -9.22 -4.62 -8.34
CA LEU A 34 -10.27 -4.10 -7.44
C LEU A 34 -11.66 -4.23 -8.06
N ALA A 35 -11.81 -3.91 -9.35
CA ALA A 35 -13.09 -4.07 -10.04
C ALA A 35 -13.55 -5.55 -10.07
N ALA A 36 -12.64 -6.49 -10.27
CA ALA A 36 -12.95 -7.92 -10.22
C ALA A 36 -13.36 -8.37 -8.80
N ALA A 37 -12.67 -7.87 -7.77
CA ALA A 37 -12.99 -8.17 -6.38
C ALA A 37 -14.39 -7.65 -5.99
N VAL A 38 -14.71 -6.41 -6.35
CA VAL A 38 -16.04 -5.81 -6.11
C VAL A 38 -17.13 -6.64 -6.78
N ALA A 39 -16.92 -7.07 -8.03
CA ALA A 39 -17.91 -7.85 -8.78
C ALA A 39 -18.20 -9.22 -8.15
N GLN A 40 -17.24 -9.80 -7.43
CA GLN A 40 -17.35 -11.11 -6.79
C GLN A 40 -17.56 -11.03 -5.26
N ASN A 41 -17.75 -9.81 -4.73
CA ASN A 41 -17.90 -9.57 -3.29
C ASN A 41 -16.71 -10.12 -2.47
N THR A 42 -15.49 -10.05 -3.03
CA THR A 42 -14.24 -10.42 -2.36
C THR A 42 -13.67 -9.20 -1.63
N GLY A 43 -13.33 -9.36 -0.36
CA GLY A 43 -12.64 -8.33 0.40
C GLY A 43 -11.19 -8.16 -0.04
N ILE A 44 -10.70 -6.92 -0.13
CA ILE A 44 -9.30 -6.65 -0.45
C ILE A 44 -8.55 -6.06 0.74
N ALA A 45 -7.47 -6.73 1.12
CA ALA A 45 -6.48 -6.23 2.06
C ALA A 45 -5.34 -5.54 1.30
N ALA A 46 -5.22 -4.22 1.45
CA ALA A 46 -4.08 -3.46 0.95
C ALA A 46 -2.85 -3.72 1.82
N MET A 47 -1.85 -4.42 1.29
CA MET A 47 -0.56 -4.60 1.95
C MET A 47 0.49 -3.69 1.32
N LYS A 48 1.63 -3.55 2.02
CA LYS A 48 2.77 -2.74 1.56
C LYS A 48 2.37 -1.29 1.29
N VAL A 49 1.47 -0.75 2.11
CA VAL A 49 0.98 0.64 2.04
C VAL A 49 2.14 1.66 2.05
N PHE A 50 3.22 1.36 2.78
CA PHE A 50 4.45 2.17 2.83
C PHE A 50 5.57 1.65 1.91
N GLY A 51 5.26 0.80 0.94
CA GLY A 51 6.24 0.19 0.01
C GLY A 51 7.05 -0.96 0.59
N GLY A 52 6.68 -1.49 1.76
CA GLY A 52 7.40 -2.61 2.40
C GLY A 52 8.71 -2.18 3.06
N ALA A 53 9.52 -3.16 3.49
CA ALA A 53 10.83 -2.88 4.08
C ALA A 53 11.91 -2.82 3.01
N VAL A 54 12.90 -1.94 3.20
CA VAL A 54 14.06 -1.85 2.32
C VAL A 54 14.75 -3.21 2.21
N ALA A 55 14.98 -3.65 0.98
CA ALA A 55 15.58 -4.95 0.64
C ALA A 55 14.88 -6.17 1.30
N MET A 56 13.58 -6.05 1.63
CA MET A 56 12.79 -7.11 2.28
C MET A 56 13.34 -7.57 3.63
N LYS A 57 14.11 -6.72 4.32
CA LYS A 57 14.64 -6.99 5.67
C LYS A 57 13.70 -6.41 6.72
N TYR A 58 13.07 -7.28 7.50
CA TYR A 58 12.08 -6.88 8.52
C TYR A 58 12.60 -7.03 9.94
N GLU A 59 13.73 -7.71 10.13
CA GLU A 59 14.34 -7.92 11.43
C GLU A 59 15.16 -6.68 11.84
N THR A 60 15.02 -6.26 13.09
CA THR A 60 15.89 -5.24 13.72
C THR A 60 17.00 -5.91 14.53
N THR A 61 18.13 -5.23 14.69
CA THR A 61 19.10 -5.58 15.74
C THR A 61 18.64 -5.08 17.12
N GLU A 62 19.35 -5.44 18.19
CA GLU A 62 19.07 -4.94 19.55
C GLU A 62 19.22 -3.42 19.68
N GLU A 63 20.07 -2.82 18.84
CA GLU A 63 20.31 -1.37 18.80
C GLU A 63 19.31 -0.62 17.90
N GLU A 64 18.67 -1.31 16.96
CA GLU A 64 17.70 -0.75 16.02
C GLU A 64 16.29 -0.78 16.62
N LYS A 65 15.63 0.38 16.69
CA LYS A 65 14.23 0.48 17.16
C LYS A 65 13.20 0.36 16.04
N SER A 66 13.61 0.58 14.79
CA SER A 66 12.77 0.45 13.60
C SER A 66 13.63 0.40 12.34
N ARG A 67 13.01 0.07 11.21
CA ARG A 67 13.61 0.17 9.87
C ARG A 67 12.78 1.10 9.00
N PRO A 68 13.41 1.89 8.09
CA PRO A 68 12.66 2.68 7.13
C PRO A 68 11.85 1.77 6.20
N SER A 69 10.66 2.24 5.84
CA SER A 69 9.90 1.67 4.73
C SER A 69 10.56 2.06 3.39
N ALA A 70 10.28 1.32 2.32
CA ALA A 70 10.88 1.61 1.02
C ALA A 70 10.50 3.01 0.50
N LEU A 71 9.29 3.48 0.77
CA LEU A 71 8.89 4.83 0.36
C LEU A 71 9.59 5.91 1.18
N ARG A 72 9.83 5.68 2.48
CA ARG A 72 10.62 6.56 3.34
C ARG A 72 12.10 6.59 2.96
N ASP A 73 12.64 5.47 2.47
CA ASP A 73 14.03 5.41 1.99
C ASP A 73 14.25 6.26 0.73
N LEU A 74 13.21 6.40 -0.11
CA LEU A 74 13.25 7.27 -1.28
C LEU A 74 13.08 8.75 -0.97
N ASP A 75 12.39 9.06 0.12
CA ASP A 75 12.06 10.41 0.57
C ASP A 75 11.97 10.49 2.11
N ALA A 76 12.93 11.20 2.70
CA ALA A 76 13.01 11.36 4.16
C ALA A 76 11.80 12.10 4.74
N ASP A 77 11.14 12.95 3.96
CA ASP A 77 9.94 13.71 4.34
C ASP A 77 8.64 12.96 3.97
N PHE A 78 8.74 11.64 3.74
CA PHE A 78 7.60 10.80 3.37
C PHE A 78 6.50 10.80 4.45
N ASP A 79 5.34 11.31 4.06
CA ASP A 79 4.12 11.29 4.86
C ASP A 79 3.42 9.93 4.76
N HIS A 80 3.52 9.16 5.85
CA HIS A 80 2.90 7.85 5.97
C HIS A 80 1.36 7.96 6.04
N GLU A 81 0.82 9.01 6.66
CA GLU A 81 -0.63 9.22 6.76
C GLU A 81 -1.23 9.37 5.36
N GLN A 82 -0.55 10.12 4.49
CA GLN A 82 -1.03 10.35 3.12
C GLN A 82 -1.08 9.06 2.28
N ALA A 83 -0.08 8.18 2.42
CA ALA A 83 -0.05 6.89 1.74
C ALA A 83 -1.13 5.92 2.26
N LEU A 84 -1.37 5.94 3.57
CA LEU A 84 -2.44 5.18 4.20
C LEU A 84 -3.82 5.65 3.72
N ARG A 85 -4.05 6.97 3.75
CA ARG A 85 -5.28 7.60 3.22
C ARG A 85 -5.50 7.25 1.76
N TRP A 86 -4.47 7.30 0.92
CA TRP A 86 -4.58 6.91 -0.49
C TRP A 86 -5.10 5.48 -0.64
N SER A 87 -4.44 4.52 0.03
CA SER A 87 -4.74 3.09 -0.12
C SER A 87 -6.14 2.73 0.39
N LEU A 88 -6.53 3.30 1.55
CA LEU A 88 -7.85 3.05 2.15
C LEU A 88 -8.99 3.81 1.46
N SER A 89 -8.70 4.83 0.64
CA SER A 89 -9.73 5.58 -0.09
C SER A 89 -10.10 4.94 -1.44
N LEU A 90 -9.41 3.89 -1.86
CA LEU A 90 -9.70 3.18 -3.11
C LEU A 90 -10.98 2.36 -2.99
N GLU A 91 -11.85 2.49 -3.97
CA GLU A 91 -13.04 1.64 -4.08
C GLU A 91 -12.64 0.16 -4.19
N GLY A 92 -13.25 -0.70 -3.36
CA GLY A 92 -12.96 -2.12 -3.29
C GLY A 92 -11.90 -2.52 -2.26
N VAL A 93 -11.12 -1.57 -1.70
CA VAL A 93 -10.25 -1.86 -0.56
C VAL A 93 -11.07 -1.94 0.72
N SER A 94 -10.94 -3.06 1.45
CA SER A 94 -11.69 -3.32 2.68
C SER A 94 -10.89 -3.03 3.95
N LEU A 95 -9.57 -3.25 3.92
CA LEU A 95 -8.67 -2.99 5.05
C LEU A 95 -7.24 -2.75 4.58
N ALA A 96 -6.40 -2.20 5.47
CA ALA A 96 -4.97 -2.04 5.26
C ALA A 96 -4.16 -2.89 6.26
N VAL A 97 -3.10 -3.54 5.77
CA VAL A 97 -2.14 -4.32 6.57
C VAL A 97 -0.87 -3.51 6.74
N LEU A 98 -0.66 -2.96 7.94
CA LEU A 98 0.44 -2.05 8.25
C LEU A 98 1.51 -2.75 9.08
N GLY A 99 2.77 -2.63 8.64
CA GLY A 99 3.93 -3.02 9.43
C GLY A 99 4.37 -1.88 10.35
N MET A 100 4.80 -2.23 11.56
CA MET A 100 5.26 -1.29 12.59
C MET A 100 6.21 -2.01 13.55
N TYR A 101 7.08 -1.25 14.21
CA TYR A 101 8.11 -1.74 15.13
C TYR A 101 7.87 -1.29 16.58
N SER A 102 6.95 -0.37 16.83
CA SER A 102 6.70 0.16 18.17
C SER A 102 5.21 0.38 18.48
N GLN A 103 4.90 0.53 19.76
CA GLN A 103 3.53 0.83 20.21
C GLN A 103 3.12 2.26 19.84
N GLU A 104 4.07 3.19 19.77
CA GLU A 104 3.84 4.56 19.32
C GLU A 104 3.41 4.57 17.85
N GLU A 105 4.08 3.80 16.99
CA GLU A 105 3.66 3.64 15.59
C GLU A 105 2.26 3.01 15.48
N LEU A 106 1.94 2.02 16.32
CA LEU A 106 0.59 1.44 16.39
C LEU A 106 -0.46 2.50 16.76
N ALA A 107 -0.22 3.25 17.84
CA ALA A 107 -1.13 4.30 18.29
C ALA A 107 -1.33 5.37 17.22
N GLN A 108 -0.24 5.77 16.54
CA GLN A 108 -0.29 6.75 15.46
C GLN A 108 -1.11 6.24 14.26
N ASN A 109 -0.91 4.98 13.85
CA ASN A 109 -1.69 4.36 12.79
C ASN A 109 -3.18 4.31 13.13
N ILE A 110 -3.54 3.97 14.37
CA ILE A 110 -4.93 3.97 14.85
C ILE A 110 -5.52 5.37 14.77
N GLU A 111 -4.81 6.38 15.25
CA GLU A 111 -5.25 7.78 15.21
C GLU A 111 -5.54 8.23 13.77
N TRP A 112 -4.62 7.95 12.84
CA TRP A 112 -4.80 8.27 11.41
C TRP A 112 -6.03 7.63 10.81
N VAL A 113 -6.29 6.35 11.08
CA VAL A 113 -7.48 5.65 10.58
C VAL A 113 -8.76 6.19 11.21
N GLN A 114 -8.76 6.53 12.50
CA GLN A 114 -9.92 7.10 13.18
C GLN A 114 -10.34 8.45 12.62
N ARG A 115 -9.37 9.27 12.19
CA ARG A 115 -9.62 10.59 11.57
C ARG A 115 -9.51 10.59 10.05
N LEU A 116 -9.56 9.42 9.42
CA LEU A 116 -9.36 9.28 8.00
C LEU A 116 -10.36 10.15 7.23
N GLN A 117 -9.83 10.94 6.31
CA GLN A 117 -10.59 11.65 5.29
C GLN A 117 -9.99 11.29 3.92
N PRO A 118 -10.81 11.13 2.87
CA PRO A 118 -10.30 10.97 1.52
C PRO A 118 -9.29 12.07 1.15
N LEU A 119 -8.38 11.77 0.24
CA LEU A 119 -7.50 12.77 -0.33
C LEU A 119 -8.32 13.76 -1.17
N SER A 120 -7.99 15.04 -1.08
CA SER A 120 -8.45 16.03 -2.03
C SER A 120 -7.85 15.76 -3.41
N VAL A 121 -8.49 16.28 -4.46
CA VAL A 121 -7.99 16.17 -5.85
C VAL A 121 -6.56 16.71 -5.99
N ALA A 122 -6.22 17.77 -5.24
CA ALA A 122 -4.88 18.34 -5.26
C ALA A 122 -3.85 17.42 -4.61
N GLU A 123 -4.16 16.85 -3.44
CA GLU A 123 -3.30 15.87 -2.76
C GLU A 123 -3.10 14.62 -3.64
N GLU A 124 -4.17 14.12 -4.25
CA GLU A 124 -4.11 12.94 -5.10
C GLU A 124 -3.23 13.18 -6.33
N LYS A 125 -3.35 14.35 -6.98
CA LYS A 125 -2.51 14.70 -8.13
C LYS A 125 -1.02 14.69 -7.76
N VAL A 126 -0.65 15.33 -6.65
CA VAL A 126 0.74 15.38 -6.16
C VAL A 126 1.25 13.97 -5.85
N LEU A 127 0.44 13.15 -5.18
CA LEU A 127 0.81 11.76 -4.89
C LEU A 127 0.99 10.93 -6.15
N ARG A 128 0.15 11.09 -7.17
CA ARG A 128 0.27 10.34 -8.43
C ARG A 128 1.58 10.66 -9.16
N GLU A 129 1.95 11.94 -9.22
CA GLU A 129 3.22 12.39 -9.82
C GLU A 129 4.43 11.86 -9.04
N LYS A 130 4.38 11.93 -7.71
CA LYS A 130 5.41 11.37 -6.82
C LYS A 130 5.52 9.85 -6.96
N GLY A 131 4.38 9.16 -7.06
CA GLY A 131 4.28 7.72 -7.26
C GLY A 131 4.98 7.25 -8.52
N GLN A 132 4.85 7.97 -9.63
CA GLN A 132 5.54 7.62 -10.87
C GLN A 132 7.07 7.69 -10.72
N THR A 133 7.55 8.73 -10.02
CA THR A 133 8.98 8.88 -9.71
C THR A 133 9.47 7.75 -8.81
N PHE A 134 8.67 7.38 -7.80
CA PHE A 134 9.01 6.31 -6.86
C PHE A 134 9.04 4.95 -7.54
N ALA A 135 8.03 4.63 -8.35
CA ALA A 135 7.94 3.40 -9.13
C ALA A 135 9.16 3.23 -10.06
N THR A 136 9.60 4.30 -10.71
CA THR A 136 10.80 4.28 -11.56
C THR A 136 12.06 3.90 -10.77
N ARG A 137 12.17 4.34 -9.52
CA ARG A 137 13.33 4.06 -8.66
C ARG A 137 13.28 2.68 -8.03
N LEU A 138 12.09 2.21 -7.63
CA LEU A 138 11.92 0.88 -7.03
C LEU A 138 11.97 -0.23 -8.07
N GLY A 139 11.38 0.01 -9.26
CA GLY A 139 11.08 -1.05 -10.21
C GLY A 139 10.20 -2.14 -9.61
N ALA A 140 10.26 -3.33 -10.22
CA ALA A 140 9.58 -4.55 -9.76
C ALA A 140 10.26 -5.15 -8.52
N HIS A 141 10.27 -4.40 -7.42
CA HIS A 141 10.98 -4.73 -6.18
C HIS A 141 10.43 -5.94 -5.40
N TYR A 142 9.29 -6.50 -5.84
CA TYR A 142 8.74 -7.78 -5.37
C TYR A 142 8.83 -8.89 -6.43
N GLY A 143 9.47 -8.63 -7.56
CA GLY A 143 9.50 -9.50 -8.73
C GLY A 143 8.46 -9.12 -9.78
N ASP A 144 8.58 -9.74 -10.96
CA ASP A 144 7.68 -9.52 -12.09
C ASP A 144 6.30 -10.16 -11.85
N VAL A 145 5.25 -9.60 -12.46
CA VAL A 145 3.83 -10.00 -12.31
C VAL A 145 3.16 -10.36 -13.63
#